data_AF-A0A2V9P4Z5-F1
#
_entry.id   AF-A0A2V9P4Z5-F1
#
_cell.length_a   1.000
_cell.length_b   1.000
_cell.length_c   1.000
_cell.angle_alpha   90.00
_cell.angle_beta   90.00
_cell.angle_gamma   90.00
#
_symmetry.space_group_name_H-M   'P 1'
#
loop_
_entity.id
_entity.type
_entity.pdbx_description
1 polymer ?
#
loop_
_entity_poly.entity_id
_entity_poly.type
_entity_poly.pdbx_seq_one_letter_code
_entity_poly.pdbx_strand_id
1 'polypeptide(L)' 'EVANRIGQYAVYFNEPNLINTVYDKYSSITTEQVMQVASKFLVQTGRTVLTTMPGVKSSEPTPSRN' A
#
# COMPACT_ATOMS: atom_id res chain seq x y z
N GLU A 1 22.69 -2.96 5.10
CA GLU A 1 21.24 -3.01 5.40
C GLU A 1 20.86 -2.80 6.86
N VAL A 2 21.61 -3.36 7.84
CA VAL A 2 21.31 -3.24 9.29
C VAL A 2 21.13 -1.78 9.76
N ALA A 3 22.04 -0.88 9.37
CA ALA A 3 21.98 0.54 9.75
C ALA A 3 20.69 1.23 9.24
N ASN A 4 20.25 0.92 8.01
CA ASN A 4 19.03 1.49 7.45
C ASN A 4 17.79 1.03 8.24
N ARG A 5 17.71 -0.26 8.60
CA ARG A 5 16.57 -0.80 9.37
C ARG A 5 16.48 -0.21 10.77
N ILE A 6 17.61 -0.06 11.47
CA ILE A 6 17.64 0.55 12.81
C ILE A 6 17.17 2.01 12.74
N GLY A 7 17.65 2.77 11.75
CA GLY A 7 17.22 4.16 11.54
C GLY A 7 15.72 4.27 11.26
N GLN A 8 15.19 3.44 10.36
CA GLN A 8 13.75 3.39 10.06
C GLN A 8 12.92 3.02 11.30
N TYR A 9 13.37 2.05 12.10
CA TYR A 9 12.65 1.64 13.30
C TYR A 9 12.66 2.70 14.40
N ALA A 10 13.75 3.45 14.54
CA ALA A 10 13.80 4.61 15.42
C ALA A 10 12.82 5.72 14.97
N VAL A 11 12.82 6.05 13.67
CA VAL A 11 12.01 7.17 13.15
C VAL A 11 10.51 6.86 13.12
N TYR A 12 10.12 5.68 12.62
CA TYR A 12 8.70 5.38 12.41
C TYR A 12 8.02 4.75 13.61
N PHE A 13 8.77 4.03 14.45
CA PHE A 13 8.20 3.24 15.54
C PHE A 13 8.79 3.59 16.91
N ASN A 14 9.80 4.47 16.97
CA ASN A 14 10.54 4.78 18.20
C ASN A 14 11.15 3.54 18.88
N GLU A 15 11.40 2.47 18.11
CA GLU A 15 11.88 1.17 18.59
C GLU A 15 13.12 0.71 17.79
N PRO A 16 14.31 1.34 17.94
CA PRO A 16 15.52 0.93 17.21
C PRO A 16 15.90 -0.55 17.42
N ASN A 17 15.55 -1.10 18.59
CA ASN A 17 15.81 -2.49 18.96
C ASN A 17 14.81 -3.49 18.35
N LEU A 18 13.80 -3.03 17.59
CA LEU A 18 12.83 -3.90 16.92
C LEU A 18 13.51 -4.92 16.00
N ILE A 19 14.66 -4.59 15.44
CA ILE A 19 15.47 -5.51 14.62
C ILE A 19 15.73 -6.87 15.29
N ASN A 20 15.83 -6.90 16.62
CA ASN A 20 16.13 -8.13 17.37
C ASN A 20 14.90 -8.99 17.66
N THR A 21 13.69 -8.42 17.57
CA THR A 21 12.44 -9.09 18.00
C THR A 21 11.41 -9.21 16.89
N VAL A 22 11.65 -8.55 15.75
CA VAL A 22 10.67 -8.48 14.65
C VAL A 22 10.32 -9.86 14.09
N TYR A 23 11.26 -10.80 14.09
CA TYR A 23 11.00 -12.17 13.64
C TYR A 23 10.03 -12.89 14.57
N ASP A 24 10.28 -12.84 15.87
CA ASP A 24 9.42 -13.47 16.88
C ASP A 24 8.01 -12.86 16.84
N LYS A 25 7.91 -11.53 16.72
CA LYS A 25 6.64 -10.83 16.54
C LYS A 25 5.86 -11.36 15.34
N TYR A 26 6.49 -11.55 14.18
CA TYR A 26 5.82 -12.12 13.01
C TYR A 26 5.46 -13.60 13.20
N SER A 27 6.32 -14.39 13.82
CA SER A 27 6.08 -15.82 14.05
C SER A 27 4.89 -16.07 15.00
N SER A 28 4.57 -15.11 15.87
CA SER A 28 3.45 -15.20 16.80
C SER A 28 2.07 -14.91 16.19
N ILE A 29 2.02 -14.46 14.93
CA ILE A 29 0.76 -14.08 14.28
C ILE A 29 -0.05 -15.32 13.91
N THR A 30 -1.32 -15.34 14.29
CA THR A 30 -2.25 -16.42 13.94
C THR A 30 -3.12 -16.09 12.72
N THR A 31 -3.66 -17.13 12.09
CA THR A 31 -4.60 -16.99 10.96
C THR A 31 -5.84 -16.16 11.34
N GLU A 32 -6.36 -16.38 12.54
CA GLU A 32 -7.55 -15.66 13.04
C GLU A 32 -7.26 -14.16 13.18
N GLN A 33 -6.08 -13.79 13.67
CA GLN A 33 -5.66 -12.39 13.77
C GLN A 33 -5.55 -11.74 12.39
N VAL A 34 -5.00 -12.46 11.40
CA VAL A 34 -4.94 -11.99 10.01
C VAL A 34 -6.35 -11.75 9.47
N MET A 35 -7.26 -12.70 9.67
CA MET A 35 -8.65 -12.56 9.23
C MET A 35 -9.35 -11.38 9.89
N GLN A 36 -9.18 -11.19 11.21
CA GLN A 36 -9.77 -10.07 11.95
C GLN A 36 -9.30 -8.71 11.42
N VAL A 37 -8.00 -8.56 11.17
CA VAL A 37 -7.42 -7.33 10.64
C VAL A 37 -7.87 -7.09 9.20
N ALA A 38 -7.93 -8.13 8.36
CA ALA A 38 -8.45 -8.04 7.01
C ALA A 38 -9.91 -7.54 6.99
N SER A 39 -10.78 -8.11 7.83
CA SER A 39 -12.17 -7.65 7.96
C SER A 39 -12.29 -6.20 8.43
N LYS A 40 -11.32 -5.67 9.18
CA LYS A 40 -11.31 -4.29 9.66
C LYS A 40 -10.91 -3.28 8.58
N PHE A 41 -9.89 -3.59 7.77
CA PHE A 41 -9.28 -2.61 6.86
C PHE A 41 -9.65 -2.80 5.40
N LEU A 42 -9.94 -4.03 4.96
CA LEU A 42 -10.32 -4.33 3.57
C LEU A 42 -11.83 -4.16 3.38
N VAL A 43 -12.33 -2.98 3.72
CA VAL A 43 -13.75 -2.59 3.64
C VAL A 43 -13.99 -1.63 2.47
N GLN A 44 -15.21 -1.58 1.96
CA GLN A 44 -15.56 -0.77 0.80
C GLN A 44 -15.28 0.73 1.00
N THR A 45 -15.51 1.24 2.21
CA THR A 45 -15.33 2.66 2.54
C THR A 45 -13.88 3.14 2.51
N GLY A 46 -12.90 2.23 2.59
CA GLY A 46 -11.47 2.53 2.49
C GLY A 46 -10.84 2.21 1.13
N ARG A 47 -11.64 1.82 0.14
CA ARG A 47 -11.14 1.39 -1.17
C ARG A 47 -11.11 2.55 -2.17
N THR A 48 -9.94 2.82 -2.73
CA THR A 48 -9.75 3.72 -3.88
C THR A 48 -9.37 2.90 -5.11
N VAL A 49 -10.02 3.14 -6.25
CA VAL A 49 -9.71 2.48 -7.53
C VAL A 49 -9.36 3.56 -8.54
N LEU A 50 -8.13 3.51 -9.07
CA LEU A 50 -7.67 4.35 -10.16
C LEU A 50 -7.51 3.49 -11.42
N THR A 51 -8.29 3.80 -12.45
CA THR A 51 -8.16 3.16 -13.77
C THR A 51 -7.61 4.18 -14.75
N THR A 52 -6.43 3.93 -15.29
CA THR A 52 -5.84 4.73 -16.36
C THR A 52 -6.08 4.05 -17.70
N MET A 53 -6.76 4.75 -18.60
CA MET A 53 -6.99 4.29 -19.98
C MET A 53 -6.13 5.11 -20.95
N PRO A 54 -5.74 4.54 -22.11
CA PRO A 54 -5.10 5.31 -23.16
C PRO A 54 -5.97 6.51 -23.58
N GLY A 55 -5.34 7.65 -23.87
CA GLY A 55 -6.06 8.81 -24.37
C GLY A 55 -6.65 8.54 -25.76
N VAL A 56 -7.95 8.76 -25.95
CA VAL A 56 -8.57 8.73 -27.27
C VAL A 56 -8.20 10.05 -27.96
N LYS A 57 -7.48 9.97 -29.08
CA LYS A 57 -7.17 11.15 -29.91
C LYS A 57 -8.50 11.64 -30.49
N SER A 58 -8.99 12.80 -30.05
CA SER A 58 -10.18 13.45 -30.61
C SER A 58 -9.97 13.65 -32.11
N SER A 59 -10.86 13.09 -32.93
CA SER A 59 -10.90 13.33 -34.37
C SER A 59 -11.24 14.80 -34.62
N GLU A 60 -10.30 15.55 -35.18
CA GLU A 60 -10.51 16.93 -35.66
C GLU A 60 -11.69 16.97 -36.66
N PRO A 61 -12.57 17.98 -36.61
CA PRO A 61 -13.64 18.12 -37.58
C PRO A 61 -13.03 18.56 -38.93
N THR A 62 -13.15 17.70 -39.94
CA THR A 62 -12.79 18.04 -41.32
C THR A 62 -13.67 19.20 -41.80
N PRO A 63 -13.13 20.34 -42.25
CA PRO A 63 -13.94 21.44 -42.73
C PRO A 63 -14.56 21.07 -44.09
N SER A 64 -15.90 20.95 -44.11
CA SER A 64 -16.69 20.82 -45.35
C SER A 64 -16.64 22.15 -46.10
N ARG A 65 -16.02 22.14 -47.29
CA ARG A 65 -15.98 23.28 -48.21
C ARG A 65 -17.20 23.17 -49.13
N ASN A 66 -18.15 24.07 -48.97
CA ASN A 66 -19.29 24.26 -49.89
C ASN A 66 -18.85 25.00 -51.15
#